data_AF-A0A9P0ZMM6-F1
#
_entry.id   AF-A0A9P0ZMM6-F1
#
_cell.length_a   1.000
_cell.length_b   1.000
_cell.length_c   1.000
_cell.angle_alpha   90.00
_cell.angle_beta   90.00
_cell.angle_gamma   90.00
#
_symmetry.space_group_name_H-M   'P 1'
#
loop_
_entity.id
_entity.type
_entity.pdbx_description
1 polymer ?
#
loop_
_entity_poly.entity_id
_entity_poly.type
_entity_poly.pdbx_seq_one_letter_code
_entity_poly.pdbx_strand_id
1 'polypeptide(L)'
;MGSESNNGEVVLGVDGGATSTVCVCLPLLRLPDIPDPLPILGRALTGCSNQNSVGEHASKEALVKVMDEALSISGKKQSRVRAVCLGLSGINHPSDQQKMLNWLRNIFPSDVKVYVHNDAVAALASGTMGKLSGCVLIAGTGSICYGFTEDGREAHAAGAGPVLGDWGSGYGIAAKGLTAVVRAHDGRGAETMLTRHILQWLGLSSPEELIRWTYADLSWARIAAIVPVVVSCAEDGDVVANEILNNAVNELADSVRAVVQRLGLAGKDNNDSFPLVMVGGVLEANRKWNIGEEVTNSILKTYPRASIIRPKVEPAVGAAFLAMDFLLKEAEVSARR
;
A
#
# COMPACT_ATOMS: atom_id res chain seq x y z
N MET A 1 40.27 23.10 -4.95
CA MET A 1 39.41 22.45 -5.97
C MET A 1 38.32 21.72 -5.20
N GLY A 2 37.29 22.38 -4.68
CA GLY A 2 36.32 23.20 -5.39
C GLY A 2 34.98 22.52 -5.13
N SER A 3 34.48 22.66 -3.90
CA SER A 3 33.20 22.13 -3.43
C SER A 3 32.06 22.78 -4.21
N GLU A 4 31.73 22.24 -5.38
CA GLU A 4 30.45 22.51 -6.01
C GLU A 4 29.38 21.78 -5.20
N SER A 5 28.71 22.58 -4.40
CA SER A 5 27.58 22.25 -3.56
C SER A 5 26.55 21.38 -4.29
N ASN A 6 26.10 20.31 -3.62
CA ASN A 6 24.99 19.41 -3.99
C ASN A 6 23.62 20.11 -4.12
N ASN A 7 23.59 21.43 -4.36
CA ASN A 7 22.52 22.35 -3.97
C ASN A 7 21.29 22.35 -4.92
N GLY A 8 21.01 21.21 -5.54
CA GLY A 8 19.84 21.07 -6.39
C GLY A 8 19.65 19.70 -7.03
N GLU A 9 20.44 18.69 -6.64
CA GLU A 9 20.15 17.30 -7.00
C GLU A 9 18.93 16.81 -6.24
N VAL A 10 18.13 15.98 -6.90
CA VAL A 10 16.86 15.48 -6.35
C VAL A 10 16.70 13.99 -6.58
N VAL A 11 15.81 13.40 -5.80
CA VAL A 11 15.29 12.05 -6.01
C VAL A 11 13.77 12.10 -6.19
N LEU A 12 13.24 11.12 -6.92
CA LEU A 12 11.81 10.91 -7.05
C LEU A 12 11.40 9.63 -6.34
N GLY A 13 10.35 9.72 -5.54
CA GLY A 13 9.68 8.56 -4.95
C GLY A 13 8.25 8.49 -5.45
N VAL A 14 7.85 7.33 -5.94
CA VAL A 14 6.51 7.10 -6.49
C VAL A 14 5.84 5.96 -5.73
N ASP A 15 4.59 6.18 -5.33
CA ASP A 15 3.68 5.17 -4.80
C ASP A 15 2.48 5.03 -5.74
N GLY A 16 2.37 3.89 -6.41
CA GLY A 16 1.35 3.60 -7.41
C GLY A 16 0.40 2.50 -6.95
N GLY A 17 -0.84 2.88 -6.61
CA GLY A 17 -1.86 1.97 -6.12
C GLY A 17 -3.04 1.77 -7.08
N ALA A 18 -4.05 1.03 -6.59
CA ALA A 18 -5.30 0.76 -7.31
C ALA A 18 -6.26 1.96 -7.38
N THR A 19 -6.07 2.97 -6.52
CA THR A 19 -6.96 4.15 -6.44
C THR A 19 -6.25 5.40 -6.96
N SER A 20 -5.01 5.60 -6.54
CA SER A 20 -4.23 6.80 -6.85
C SER A 20 -2.76 6.47 -7.00
N THR A 21 -2.05 7.41 -7.61
CA THR A 21 -0.59 7.38 -7.75
C THR A 21 -0.03 8.71 -7.27
N VAL A 22 0.95 8.67 -6.37
CA VAL A 22 1.61 9.86 -5.80
C VAL A 22 3.07 9.85 -6.20
N CYS A 23 3.59 11.00 -6.61
CA CYS A 23 5.02 11.23 -6.77
C CYS A 23 5.46 12.36 -5.86
N VAL A 24 6.59 12.19 -5.17
CA VAL A 24 7.28 13.23 -4.42
C VAL A 24 8.68 13.46 -4.97
N CYS A 25 9.08 14.72 -5.02
CA CYS A 25 10.42 15.18 -5.35
C CYS A 25 11.09 15.71 -4.08
N LEU A 26 12.17 15.07 -3.66
CA LEU A 26 12.96 15.45 -2.48
C LEU A 26 14.37 15.89 -2.90
N PRO A 27 15.02 16.82 -2.18
CA PRO A 27 16.45 17.05 -2.36
C PRO A 27 17.21 15.75 -2.05
N LEU A 28 18.35 15.56 -2.71
CA LEU A 28 19.25 14.47 -2.35
C LEU A 28 19.92 14.78 -1.00
N LEU A 29 19.40 14.16 0.06
CA LEU A 29 19.88 14.29 1.42
C LEU A 29 20.85 13.16 1.77
N ARG A 30 21.73 13.39 2.75
CA ARG A 30 22.52 12.33 3.37
C ARG A 30 21.82 11.87 4.64
N LEU A 31 21.57 10.57 4.74
CA LEU A 31 21.13 9.95 6.00
C LEU A 31 22.29 9.97 7.01
N PRO A 32 22.05 10.22 8.32
CA PRO A 32 20.75 10.23 9.00
C PRO A 32 20.09 11.63 9.14
N ASP A 33 20.70 12.70 8.60
CA ASP A 33 20.24 14.09 8.80
C ASP A 33 19.03 14.44 7.92
N ILE A 34 17.88 13.86 8.25
CA ILE A 34 16.59 14.18 7.63
C ILE A 34 15.94 15.34 8.39
N PRO A 35 15.64 16.49 7.75
CA PRO A 35 14.92 17.59 8.38
C PRO A 35 13.48 17.20 8.75
N ASP A 36 12.97 17.76 9.84
CA ASP A 36 11.55 17.73 10.22
C ASP A 36 11.03 19.18 10.33
N PRO A 37 10.12 19.65 9.46
CA PRO A 37 9.45 18.89 8.41
C PRO A 37 10.37 18.56 7.22
N LEU A 38 10.03 17.46 6.52
CA LEU A 38 10.71 17.05 5.30
C LEU A 38 10.61 18.12 4.21
N PRO A 39 11.72 18.42 3.49
CA PRO A 39 11.72 19.39 2.41
C PRO A 39 11.13 18.78 1.12
N ILE A 40 9.80 18.61 1.08
CA ILE A 40 9.09 18.18 -0.12
C ILE A 40 9.11 19.33 -1.13
N LEU A 41 9.92 19.20 -2.19
CA LEU A 41 10.06 20.24 -3.21
C LEU A 41 8.89 20.22 -4.19
N GLY A 42 8.36 19.03 -4.48
CA GLY A 42 7.17 18.86 -5.30
C GLY A 42 6.42 17.60 -4.92
N ARG A 43 5.09 17.66 -4.99
CA ARG A 43 4.19 16.53 -4.78
C ARG A 43 3.07 16.59 -5.82
N ALA A 44 2.88 15.51 -6.55
CA ALA A 44 1.80 15.37 -7.52
C ALA A 44 0.97 14.12 -7.23
N LEU A 45 -0.30 14.15 -7.65
CA LEU A 45 -1.27 13.09 -7.47
C LEU A 45 -2.00 12.85 -8.78
N THR A 46 -2.14 11.59 -9.18
CA THR A 46 -3.00 11.18 -10.28
C THR A 46 -3.82 9.94 -9.92
N GLY A 47 -4.61 9.44 -10.88
CA GLY A 47 -5.44 8.25 -10.71
C GLY A 47 -4.67 6.94 -10.59
N CYS A 48 -5.39 5.84 -10.74
CA CYS A 48 -4.87 4.48 -10.65
C CYS A 48 -3.71 4.22 -11.64
N SER A 49 -2.63 3.59 -11.16
CA SER A 49 -1.54 3.05 -11.99
C SER A 49 -1.40 1.54 -11.85
N ASN A 50 -2.33 0.86 -11.19
CA ASN A 50 -2.36 -0.60 -11.13
C ASN A 50 -2.67 -1.19 -12.52
N GLN A 51 -1.66 -1.82 -13.11
CA GLN A 51 -1.68 -2.42 -14.45
C GLN A 51 -2.81 -3.45 -14.60
N ASN A 52 -3.12 -4.20 -13.54
CA ASN A 52 -4.18 -5.21 -13.55
C ASN A 52 -5.58 -4.59 -13.56
N SER A 53 -5.70 -3.32 -13.18
CA SER A 53 -6.97 -2.59 -13.15
C SER A 53 -7.21 -1.76 -14.40
N VAL A 54 -6.19 -1.03 -14.89
CA VAL A 54 -6.36 -0.05 -16.00
C VAL A 54 -5.60 -0.44 -17.28
N GLY A 55 -4.84 -1.52 -17.25
CA GLY A 55 -3.97 -1.93 -18.35
C GLY A 55 -2.62 -1.21 -18.36
N GLU A 56 -1.67 -1.76 -19.12
CA GLU A 56 -0.27 -1.32 -19.13
C GLU A 56 -0.09 0.11 -19.66
N HIS A 57 -0.81 0.49 -20.72
CA HIS A 57 -0.68 1.81 -21.35
C HIS A 57 -1.10 2.93 -20.40
N ALA A 58 -2.33 2.86 -19.89
CA ALA A 58 -2.88 3.86 -18.97
C ALA A 58 -2.05 3.96 -17.67
N SER A 59 -1.55 2.82 -17.17
CA SER A 59 -0.64 2.79 -16.02
C SER A 59 0.64 3.60 -16.28
N LYS A 60 1.30 3.36 -17.42
CA LYS A 60 2.53 4.07 -17.80
C LYS A 60 2.30 5.57 -18.04
N GLU A 61 1.18 5.94 -18.67
CA GLU A 61 0.80 7.34 -18.84
C GLU A 61 0.59 8.06 -17.51
N ALA A 62 -0.10 7.41 -16.56
CA ALA A 62 -0.29 7.95 -15.21
C ALA A 62 1.05 8.17 -14.49
N LEU A 63 1.98 7.20 -14.59
CA LEU A 63 3.30 7.30 -13.98
C LEU A 63 4.15 8.44 -14.56
N VAL A 64 4.19 8.59 -15.89
CA VAL A 64 4.91 9.69 -16.54
C VAL A 64 4.31 11.03 -16.11
N LYS A 65 2.99 11.16 -16.21
CA LYS A 65 2.28 12.38 -15.83
C LYS A 65 2.60 12.81 -14.40
N VAL A 66 2.54 11.90 -13.44
CA VAL A 66 2.77 12.25 -12.02
C VAL A 66 4.23 12.62 -11.75
N MET A 67 5.18 12.00 -12.44
CA MET A 67 6.61 12.34 -12.31
C MET A 67 6.91 13.72 -12.90
N ASP A 68 6.38 14.01 -14.10
CA ASP A 68 6.55 15.30 -14.77
C ASP A 68 5.91 16.44 -13.96
N GLU A 69 4.72 16.21 -13.41
CA GLU A 69 4.02 17.19 -12.58
C GLU A 69 4.76 17.47 -11.27
N ALA A 70 5.29 16.43 -10.59
CA ALA A 70 6.09 16.60 -9.38
C ALA A 70 7.40 17.37 -9.66
N LEU A 71 8.07 17.11 -10.79
CA LEU A 71 9.25 17.86 -11.22
C LEU A 71 8.92 19.31 -11.54
N SER A 72 7.81 19.55 -12.26
CA SER A 72 7.32 20.89 -12.58
C SER A 72 7.05 21.71 -11.33
N ILE A 73 6.31 21.15 -10.36
CA ILE A 73 6.02 21.81 -9.07
C ILE A 73 7.31 22.12 -8.31
N SER A 74 8.29 21.21 -8.34
CA SER A 74 9.59 21.42 -7.67
C SER A 74 10.49 22.48 -8.32
N GLY A 75 10.15 22.92 -9.53
CA GLY A 75 11.00 23.80 -10.33
C GLY A 75 12.34 23.16 -10.75
N LYS A 76 12.47 21.83 -10.65
CA LYS A 76 13.69 21.09 -11.01
C LYS A 76 13.57 20.50 -12.40
N LYS A 77 14.69 20.50 -13.13
CA LYS A 77 14.81 19.83 -14.43
C LYS A 77 15.09 18.34 -14.21
N GLN A 78 14.67 17.50 -15.15
CA GLN A 78 14.96 16.06 -15.12
C GLN A 78 16.45 15.75 -15.00
N SER A 79 17.33 16.60 -15.55
CA SER A 79 18.80 16.47 -15.43
C SER A 79 19.35 16.63 -14.01
N ARG A 80 18.52 17.03 -13.04
CA ARG A 80 18.87 17.08 -11.62
C ARG A 80 18.47 15.81 -10.86
N VAL A 81 17.71 14.91 -11.48
CA VAL A 81 17.27 13.65 -10.86
C VAL A 81 18.45 12.70 -10.82
N ARG A 82 18.79 12.19 -9.62
CA ARG A 82 19.88 11.21 -9.44
C ARG A 82 19.38 9.80 -9.21
N ALA A 83 18.21 9.68 -8.59
CA ALA A 83 17.55 8.39 -8.39
C ALA A 83 16.02 8.52 -8.46
N VAL A 84 15.39 7.44 -8.90
CA VAL A 84 13.94 7.28 -8.97
C VAL A 84 13.60 5.92 -8.37
N CYS A 85 12.66 5.86 -7.44
CA CYS A 85 12.13 4.60 -6.92
C CYS A 85 10.62 4.55 -7.08
N LEU A 86 10.12 3.50 -7.72
CA LEU A 86 8.70 3.22 -7.89
C LEU A 86 8.31 2.07 -6.96
N GLY A 87 7.42 2.31 -6.01
CA GLY A 87 6.65 1.28 -5.30
C GLY A 87 5.30 1.13 -5.99
N LEU A 88 5.06 -0.01 -6.64
CA LEU A 88 3.86 -0.21 -7.45
C LEU A 88 3.11 -1.47 -7.04
N SER A 89 1.79 -1.32 -6.90
CA SER A 89 0.86 -2.44 -6.82
C SER A 89 0.93 -3.28 -8.10
N GLY A 90 0.95 -4.60 -7.95
CA GLY A 90 0.98 -5.56 -9.05
C GLY A 90 2.37 -5.94 -9.55
N ILE A 91 3.44 -5.38 -8.97
CA ILE A 91 4.81 -5.88 -9.17
C ILE A 91 5.03 -7.05 -8.22
N ASN A 92 4.78 -8.27 -8.71
CA ASN A 92 4.81 -9.49 -7.90
C ASN A 92 5.88 -10.50 -8.36
N HIS A 93 6.35 -10.39 -9.61
CA HIS A 93 7.38 -11.28 -10.15
C HIS A 93 8.60 -10.49 -10.66
N PRO A 94 9.82 -11.04 -10.59
CA PRO A 94 11.03 -10.39 -11.12
C PRO A 94 10.91 -9.95 -12.58
N SER A 95 10.11 -10.66 -13.39
CA SER A 95 9.83 -10.25 -14.78
C SER A 95 9.06 -8.94 -14.88
N ASP A 96 8.13 -8.68 -13.97
CA ASP A 96 7.33 -7.45 -13.97
C ASP A 96 8.19 -6.27 -13.55
N GLN A 97 9.03 -6.50 -12.53
CA GLN A 97 10.06 -5.55 -12.11
C GLN A 97 11.01 -5.20 -13.27
N GLN A 98 11.53 -6.20 -13.98
CA GLN A 98 12.46 -5.99 -15.09
C GLN A 98 11.80 -5.24 -16.26
N LYS A 99 10.54 -5.56 -16.61
CA LYS A 99 9.79 -4.83 -17.65
C LYS A 99 9.65 -3.35 -17.30
N MET A 100 9.32 -3.04 -16.04
CA MET A 100 9.18 -1.67 -15.56
C MET A 100 10.53 -0.94 -15.52
N LEU A 101 11.60 -1.61 -15.07
CA LEU A 101 12.96 -1.07 -15.10
C LEU A 101 13.40 -0.73 -16.53
N ASN A 102 13.19 -1.63 -17.49
CA ASN A 102 13.51 -1.39 -18.89
C ASN A 102 12.74 -0.20 -19.46
N TRP A 103 11.47 -0.05 -19.08
CA TRP A 103 10.66 1.10 -19.49
C TRP A 103 11.16 2.41 -18.88
N LEU A 104 11.50 2.45 -17.58
CA LEU A 104 12.08 3.63 -16.93
C LEU A 104 13.40 4.05 -17.58
N ARG A 105 14.18 3.11 -18.11
CA ARG A 105 15.42 3.40 -18.85
C ARG A 105 15.21 4.10 -20.19
N ASN A 106 14.00 4.07 -20.73
CA ASN A 106 13.64 4.88 -21.91
C ASN A 106 13.27 6.32 -21.53
N ILE A 107 13.00 6.58 -20.24
CA ILE A 107 12.58 7.89 -19.73
C ILE A 107 13.79 8.65 -19.17
N PHE A 108 14.61 7.98 -18.35
CA PHE A 108 15.74 8.59 -17.66
C PHE A 108 17.08 8.20 -18.29
N PRO A 109 18.05 9.14 -18.35
CA PRO A 109 19.43 8.86 -18.74
C PRO A 109 20.10 7.74 -17.93
N SER A 110 21.19 7.17 -18.47
CA SER A 110 21.87 6.01 -17.89
C SER A 110 22.54 6.27 -16.53
N ASP A 111 22.90 7.52 -16.24
CA ASP A 111 23.50 7.95 -14.96
C ASP A 111 22.47 8.12 -13.83
N VAL A 112 21.17 8.17 -14.16
CA VAL A 112 20.09 8.14 -13.16
C VAL A 112 19.90 6.70 -12.68
N LYS A 113 19.84 6.49 -11.36
CA LYS A 113 19.50 5.18 -10.79
C LYS A 113 18.00 5.00 -10.76
N VAL A 114 17.51 3.83 -11.17
CA VAL A 114 16.08 3.53 -11.18
C VAL A 114 15.84 2.23 -10.43
N TYR A 115 14.87 2.27 -9.53
CA TYR A 115 14.46 1.15 -8.69
C TYR A 115 12.97 0.93 -8.84
N VAL A 116 12.55 -0.33 -8.88
CA VAL A 116 11.15 -0.72 -8.95
C VAL A 116 10.93 -1.80 -7.90
N HIS A 117 9.94 -1.61 -7.06
CA HIS A 117 9.54 -2.54 -6.02
C HIS A 117 8.02 -2.67 -5.96
N ASN A 118 7.57 -3.67 -5.22
CA ASN A 118 6.19 -3.74 -4.76
C ASN A 118 5.87 -2.52 -3.87
N ASP A 119 4.64 -2.03 -3.91
CA ASP A 119 4.16 -0.90 -3.10
C ASP A 119 4.34 -1.12 -1.59
N ALA A 120 4.26 -2.37 -1.12
CA ALA A 120 4.58 -2.72 0.25
C ALA A 120 5.99 -2.31 0.69
N VAL A 121 6.98 -2.35 -0.20
CA VAL A 121 8.36 -1.96 0.16
C VAL A 121 8.43 -0.46 0.47
N ALA A 122 7.75 0.37 -0.34
CA ALA A 122 7.64 1.80 -0.12
C ALA A 122 6.82 2.13 1.15
N ALA A 123 5.75 1.38 1.41
CA ALA A 123 4.92 1.52 2.59
C ALA A 123 5.65 1.12 3.88
N LEU A 124 6.48 0.07 3.86
CA LEU A 124 7.36 -0.25 4.99
C LEU A 124 8.33 0.89 5.25
N ALA A 125 9.02 1.34 4.20
CA ALA A 125 10.02 2.40 4.27
C ALA A 125 9.46 3.74 4.79
N SER A 126 8.19 4.05 4.56
CA SER A 126 7.57 5.27 5.12
C SER A 126 7.35 5.20 6.63
N GLY A 127 7.12 4.01 7.18
CA GLY A 127 7.02 3.79 8.63
C GLY A 127 8.38 3.67 9.33
N THR A 128 9.41 3.23 8.61
CA THR A 128 10.74 2.93 9.18
C THR A 128 11.82 3.93 8.76
N MET A 129 11.44 5.03 8.10
CA MET A 129 12.34 6.08 7.63
C MET A 129 13.44 5.54 6.70
N GLY A 130 13.04 4.70 5.73
CA GLY A 130 13.93 4.12 4.72
C GLY A 130 14.57 2.78 5.07
N LYS A 131 14.39 2.26 6.30
CA LYS A 131 14.96 0.97 6.72
C LYS A 131 14.06 -0.21 6.35
N LEU A 132 14.56 -1.16 5.57
CA LEU A 132 13.83 -2.39 5.25
C LEU A 132 14.06 -3.47 6.31
N SER A 133 13.35 -3.37 7.44
CA SER A 133 13.32 -4.38 8.50
C SER A 133 11.95 -4.32 9.21
N GLY A 134 11.36 -5.49 9.53
CA GLY A 134 10.03 -5.65 10.13
C GLY A 134 8.97 -6.20 9.16
N CYS A 135 7.67 -6.01 9.46
CA CYS A 135 6.57 -6.21 8.48
C CYS A 135 5.85 -4.89 8.23
N VAL A 136 5.25 -4.77 7.06
CA VAL A 136 4.16 -3.84 6.78
C VAL A 136 2.91 -4.63 6.50
N LEU A 137 1.77 -4.20 7.05
CA LEU A 137 0.45 -4.65 6.66
C LEU A 137 -0.23 -3.51 5.90
N ILE A 138 -0.57 -3.78 4.64
CA ILE A 138 -1.42 -2.91 3.82
C ILE A 138 -2.83 -3.49 3.81
N ALA A 139 -3.83 -2.67 4.10
CA ALA A 139 -5.23 -2.96 3.77
C ALA A 139 -5.93 -1.71 3.23
N GLY A 140 -6.12 -1.71 1.90
CA GLY A 140 -6.86 -0.71 1.14
C GLY A 140 -7.89 -1.41 0.27
N THR A 141 -7.90 -1.13 -1.03
CA THR A 141 -8.73 -1.90 -2.00
C THR A 141 -8.38 -3.39 -1.98
N GLY A 142 -7.08 -3.72 -1.96
CA GLY A 142 -6.53 -5.07 -1.70
C GLY A 142 -5.79 -5.11 -0.35
N SER A 143 -5.14 -6.23 -0.03
CA SER A 143 -4.38 -6.37 1.23
C SER A 143 -3.14 -7.26 1.07
N ILE A 144 -2.07 -6.94 1.79
CA ILE A 144 -0.81 -7.71 1.82
C ILE A 144 -0.07 -7.47 3.15
N CYS A 145 0.54 -8.51 3.76
CA CYS A 145 1.69 -8.28 4.68
C CYS A 145 2.97 -8.65 3.96
N TYR A 146 4.00 -7.81 4.10
CA TYR A 146 5.32 -8.05 3.55
C TYR A 146 6.36 -7.69 4.61
N GLY A 147 7.27 -8.60 4.90
CA GLY A 147 8.34 -8.38 5.85
C GLY A 147 9.73 -8.65 5.31
N PHE A 148 10.69 -8.06 6.01
CA PHE A 148 12.11 -8.09 5.74
C PHE A 148 12.88 -8.29 7.04
N THR A 149 13.91 -9.10 6.99
CA THR A 149 14.89 -9.24 8.08
C THR A 149 16.12 -8.37 7.79
N GLU A 150 16.93 -8.08 8.80
CA GLU A 150 18.13 -7.24 8.63
C GLU A 150 19.17 -7.84 7.68
N ASP A 151 19.21 -9.17 7.53
CA ASP A 151 20.03 -9.90 6.57
C ASP A 151 19.44 -9.93 5.15
N GLY A 152 18.30 -9.27 4.91
CA GLY A 152 17.69 -9.09 3.60
C GLY A 152 16.80 -10.25 3.15
N ARG A 153 16.48 -11.22 4.01
CA ARG A 153 15.44 -12.22 3.70
C ARG A 153 14.08 -11.55 3.72
N GLU A 154 13.21 -12.01 2.84
CA GLU A 154 11.91 -11.40 2.63
C GLU A 154 10.80 -12.46 2.57
N ALA A 155 9.59 -12.10 2.99
CA ALA A 155 8.42 -12.96 2.86
C ALA A 155 7.15 -12.11 2.83
N HIS A 156 6.16 -12.56 2.07
CA HIS A 156 4.83 -11.93 2.05
C HIS A 156 3.71 -12.95 2.27
N ALA A 157 2.53 -12.46 2.65
CA ALA A 157 1.29 -13.19 2.77
C ALA A 157 0.12 -12.32 2.31
N ALA A 158 -0.94 -12.95 1.78
CA ALA A 158 -1.97 -12.29 0.98
C ALA A 158 -1.37 -11.57 -0.26
N GLY A 159 -2.08 -10.61 -0.85
CA GLY A 159 -1.64 -9.88 -2.04
C GLY A 159 -1.83 -10.64 -3.35
N ALA A 160 -2.60 -11.74 -3.32
CA ALA A 160 -2.92 -12.54 -4.50
C ALA A 160 -4.12 -11.98 -5.30
N GLY A 161 -4.73 -10.90 -4.81
CA GLY A 161 -5.89 -10.26 -5.40
C GLY A 161 -7.22 -10.92 -4.99
N PRO A 162 -8.34 -10.29 -5.35
CA PRO A 162 -9.65 -10.61 -4.79
C PRO A 162 -10.24 -11.97 -5.21
N VAL A 163 -9.71 -12.58 -6.27
CA VAL A 163 -10.12 -13.91 -6.72
C VAL A 163 -9.49 -15.00 -5.85
N LEU A 164 -8.25 -14.79 -5.41
CA LEU A 164 -7.44 -15.79 -4.71
C LEU A 164 -7.33 -15.52 -3.20
N GLY A 165 -7.84 -14.39 -2.71
CA GLY A 165 -7.75 -14.01 -1.31
C GLY A 165 -8.11 -12.55 -1.07
N ASP A 166 -7.28 -11.89 -0.27
CA ASP A 166 -7.47 -10.50 0.17
C ASP A 166 -8.80 -10.27 0.92
N TRP A 167 -9.26 -11.27 1.68
CA TRP A 167 -10.55 -11.21 2.39
C TRP A 167 -10.59 -10.17 3.51
N GLY A 168 -9.41 -9.75 4.00
CA GLY A 168 -9.24 -8.64 4.92
C GLY A 168 -9.25 -7.25 4.27
N SER A 169 -9.21 -7.18 2.94
CA SER A 169 -9.20 -5.92 2.20
C SER A 169 -10.57 -5.25 2.12
N GLY A 170 -10.60 -4.01 1.65
CA GLY A 170 -11.85 -3.30 1.40
C GLY A 170 -12.71 -3.98 0.33
N TYR A 171 -12.10 -4.54 -0.72
CA TYR A 171 -12.83 -5.37 -1.68
C TYR A 171 -13.41 -6.61 -1.00
N GLY A 172 -12.62 -7.33 -0.20
CA GLY A 172 -13.02 -8.54 0.51
C GLY A 172 -14.23 -8.30 1.43
N ILE A 173 -14.15 -7.26 2.26
CA ILE A 173 -15.23 -6.83 3.17
C ILE A 173 -16.50 -6.49 2.39
N ALA A 174 -16.39 -5.64 1.36
CA ALA A 174 -17.53 -5.21 0.55
C ALA A 174 -18.16 -6.36 -0.23
N ALA A 175 -17.36 -7.25 -0.83
CA ALA A 175 -17.83 -8.42 -1.57
C ALA A 175 -18.61 -9.38 -0.65
N LYS A 176 -18.15 -9.57 0.60
CA LYS A 176 -18.90 -10.33 1.60
C LYS A 176 -20.21 -9.63 2.00
N GLY A 177 -20.20 -8.30 2.11
CA GLY A 177 -21.42 -7.50 2.33
C GLY A 177 -22.45 -7.67 1.21
N LEU A 178 -22.03 -7.50 -0.05
CA LEU A 178 -22.88 -7.74 -1.23
C LEU A 178 -23.40 -9.18 -1.27
N THR A 179 -22.54 -10.15 -0.98
CA THR A 179 -22.93 -11.57 -0.92
C THR A 179 -23.98 -11.82 0.16
N ALA A 180 -23.85 -11.19 1.33
CA ALA A 180 -24.84 -11.29 2.40
C ALA A 180 -26.21 -10.75 1.96
N VAL A 181 -26.26 -9.63 1.23
CA VAL A 181 -27.51 -9.09 0.67
C VAL A 181 -28.18 -10.09 -0.27
N VAL A 182 -27.42 -10.67 -1.21
CA VAL A 182 -27.95 -11.66 -2.15
C VAL A 182 -28.47 -12.90 -1.42
N ARG A 183 -27.73 -13.39 -0.43
CA ARG A 183 -28.13 -14.56 0.38
C ARG A 183 -29.36 -14.30 1.23
N ALA A 184 -29.49 -13.11 1.81
CA ALA A 184 -30.68 -12.72 2.56
C ALA A 184 -31.91 -12.68 1.64
N HIS A 185 -31.74 -12.14 0.43
CA HIS A 185 -32.80 -12.04 -0.56
C HIS A 185 -33.29 -13.40 -1.10
N ASP A 186 -32.36 -14.32 -1.39
CA ASP A 186 -32.71 -15.65 -1.91
C ASP A 186 -33.01 -16.72 -0.83
N GLY A 187 -33.03 -16.32 0.44
CA GLY A 187 -33.38 -17.15 1.59
C GLY A 187 -32.28 -18.10 2.08
N ARG A 188 -31.05 -18.01 1.55
CA ARG A 188 -29.90 -18.82 2.03
C ARG A 188 -29.15 -18.19 3.21
N GLY A 189 -29.44 -16.93 3.55
CA GLY A 189 -28.79 -16.18 4.62
C GLY A 189 -29.81 -15.54 5.57
N ALA A 190 -29.33 -15.09 6.72
CA ALA A 190 -30.13 -14.33 7.67
C ALA A 190 -30.53 -12.96 7.08
N GLU A 191 -31.66 -12.41 7.55
CA GLU A 191 -31.98 -11.00 7.32
C GLU A 191 -30.89 -10.09 7.91
N THR A 192 -30.60 -8.98 7.21
CA THR A 192 -29.53 -8.07 7.61
C THR A 192 -29.85 -6.64 7.19
N MET A 193 -29.45 -5.68 8.03
CA MET A 193 -29.47 -4.25 7.74
C MET A 193 -28.68 -3.91 6.47
N LEU A 194 -27.68 -4.72 6.10
CA LEU A 194 -26.88 -4.54 4.89
C LEU A 194 -27.75 -4.44 3.63
N THR A 195 -28.85 -5.20 3.55
CA THR A 195 -29.75 -5.18 2.39
C THR A 195 -30.28 -3.79 2.12
N ARG A 196 -30.90 -3.16 3.13
CA ARG A 196 -31.46 -1.82 2.98
C ARG A 196 -30.38 -0.77 2.75
N HIS A 197 -29.30 -0.81 3.53
CA HIS A 197 -28.30 0.26 3.52
C HIS A 197 -27.44 0.25 2.26
N ILE A 198 -27.05 -0.94 1.77
CA ILE A 198 -26.29 -1.05 0.51
C ILE A 198 -27.15 -0.62 -0.68
N LEU A 199 -28.41 -1.07 -0.77
CA LEU A 199 -29.30 -0.65 -1.85
C LEU A 199 -29.52 0.86 -1.86
N GLN A 200 -29.75 1.46 -0.68
CA GLN A 200 -29.88 2.91 -0.54
C GLN A 200 -28.61 3.65 -0.97
N TRP A 201 -27.42 3.17 -0.56
CA TRP A 201 -26.15 3.77 -0.93
C TRP A 201 -25.88 3.69 -2.44
N LEU A 202 -26.30 2.59 -3.07
CA LEU A 202 -26.15 2.35 -4.50
C LEU A 202 -27.25 2.99 -5.36
N GLY A 203 -28.33 3.49 -4.75
CA GLY A 203 -29.50 4.00 -5.46
C GLY A 203 -30.27 2.90 -6.21
N LEU A 204 -30.24 1.66 -5.69
CA LEU A 204 -30.92 0.50 -6.30
C LEU A 204 -32.26 0.23 -5.61
N SER A 205 -33.23 -0.25 -6.39
CA SER A 205 -34.58 -0.49 -5.87
C SER A 205 -34.75 -1.89 -5.27
N SER A 206 -33.92 -2.86 -5.68
CA SER A 206 -34.02 -4.24 -5.22
C SER A 206 -32.68 -5.00 -5.30
N PRO A 207 -32.50 -6.10 -4.54
CA PRO A 207 -31.30 -6.93 -4.57
C PRO A 207 -30.98 -7.52 -5.95
N GLU A 208 -31.97 -7.78 -6.80
CA GLU A 208 -31.80 -8.32 -8.15
C GLU A 208 -31.00 -7.38 -9.06
N GLU A 209 -31.06 -6.06 -8.81
CA GLU A 209 -30.29 -5.07 -9.56
C GLU A 209 -28.79 -5.13 -9.25
N LEU A 210 -28.38 -5.74 -8.12
CA LEU A 210 -26.96 -5.86 -7.73
C LEU A 210 -26.14 -6.62 -8.77
N ILE A 211 -26.72 -7.62 -9.46
CA ILE A 211 -26.03 -8.38 -10.50
C ILE A 211 -25.63 -7.42 -11.62
N ARG A 212 -26.60 -6.67 -12.17
CA ARG A 212 -26.34 -5.70 -13.23
C ARG A 212 -25.35 -4.63 -12.76
N TRP A 213 -25.52 -4.11 -11.55
CA TRP A 213 -24.64 -3.10 -10.99
C TRP A 213 -23.19 -3.61 -10.86
N THR A 214 -22.99 -4.86 -10.42
CA THR A 214 -21.66 -5.46 -10.22
C THR A 214 -20.94 -5.69 -11.54
N TYR A 215 -21.62 -6.23 -12.55
CA TYR A 215 -20.99 -6.55 -13.84
C TYR A 215 -20.90 -5.36 -14.81
N ALA A 216 -21.56 -4.23 -14.51
CA ALA A 216 -21.44 -3.01 -15.32
C ALA A 216 -20.06 -2.34 -15.21
N ASP A 217 -19.34 -2.53 -14.10
CA ASP A 217 -18.01 -2.00 -13.88
C ASP A 217 -17.25 -2.91 -12.90
N LEU A 218 -16.16 -3.50 -13.39
CA LEU A 218 -15.33 -4.47 -12.68
C LEU A 218 -14.27 -3.83 -11.77
N SER A 219 -14.28 -2.50 -11.62
CA SER A 219 -13.36 -1.76 -10.76
C SER A 219 -13.40 -2.25 -9.31
N TRP A 220 -12.26 -2.72 -8.79
CA TRP A 220 -12.15 -3.17 -7.41
C TRP A 220 -12.37 -2.04 -6.42
N ALA A 221 -11.93 -0.83 -6.75
CA ALA A 221 -12.10 0.35 -5.90
C ALA A 221 -13.58 0.71 -5.72
N ARG A 222 -14.40 0.51 -6.76
CA ARG A 222 -15.85 0.74 -6.71
C ARG A 222 -16.55 -0.21 -5.75
N ILE A 223 -16.14 -1.48 -5.73
CA ILE A 223 -16.64 -2.46 -4.75
C ILE A 223 -16.17 -2.07 -3.34
N ALA A 224 -14.87 -1.83 -3.16
CA ALA A 224 -14.29 -1.45 -1.87
C ALA A 224 -14.90 -0.19 -1.25
N ALA A 225 -15.46 0.72 -2.07
CA ALA A 225 -16.15 1.92 -1.60
C ALA A 225 -17.42 1.64 -0.75
N ILE A 226 -17.91 0.39 -0.71
CA ILE A 226 -19.06 -0.03 0.11
C ILE A 226 -18.66 -0.25 1.58
N VAL A 227 -17.37 -0.41 1.91
CA VAL A 227 -16.89 -0.68 3.28
C VAL A 227 -17.50 0.22 4.35
N PRO A 228 -17.61 1.55 4.18
CA PRO A 228 -18.24 2.42 5.17
C PRO A 228 -19.68 2.02 5.53
N VAL A 229 -20.44 1.46 4.58
CA VAL A 229 -21.82 0.98 4.80
C VAL A 229 -21.80 -0.28 5.67
N VAL A 230 -20.89 -1.22 5.38
CA VAL A 230 -20.72 -2.44 6.19
C VAL A 230 -20.34 -2.08 7.63
N VAL A 231 -19.40 -1.15 7.79
CA VAL A 231 -18.97 -0.66 9.10
C VAL A 231 -20.14 -0.01 9.85
N SER A 232 -20.91 0.85 9.20
CA SER A 232 -22.09 1.50 9.82
C SER A 232 -23.12 0.46 10.30
N CYS A 233 -23.43 -0.56 9.50
CA CYS A 233 -24.36 -1.60 9.92
C CYS A 233 -23.85 -2.37 11.14
N ALA A 234 -22.54 -2.67 11.21
CA ALA A 234 -21.96 -3.32 12.37
C ALA A 234 -22.05 -2.44 13.63
N GLU A 235 -21.80 -1.14 13.49
CA GLU A 235 -21.91 -0.15 14.58
C GLU A 235 -23.33 -0.02 15.15
N ASP A 236 -24.34 -0.25 14.30
CA ASP A 236 -25.77 -0.29 14.62
C ASP A 236 -26.23 -1.66 15.17
N GLY A 237 -25.32 -2.63 15.29
CA GLY A 237 -25.58 -3.93 15.90
C GLY A 237 -26.00 -5.03 14.94
N ASP A 238 -25.83 -4.85 13.62
CA ASP A 238 -26.08 -5.92 12.66
C ASP A 238 -25.07 -7.07 12.84
N VAL A 239 -25.57 -8.26 13.17
CA VAL A 239 -24.73 -9.43 13.46
C VAL A 239 -23.93 -9.89 12.24
N VAL A 240 -24.54 -9.86 11.05
CA VAL A 240 -23.89 -10.30 9.81
C VAL A 240 -22.74 -9.36 9.43
N ALA A 241 -22.95 -8.05 9.54
CA ALA A 241 -21.91 -7.05 9.31
C ALA A 241 -20.76 -7.20 10.33
N ASN A 242 -21.08 -7.39 11.62
CA ASN A 242 -20.08 -7.65 12.66
C ASN A 242 -19.24 -8.90 12.34
N GLU A 243 -19.87 -10.01 11.94
CA GLU A 243 -19.17 -11.23 11.54
C GLU A 243 -18.23 -11.00 10.36
N ILE A 244 -18.67 -10.25 9.34
CA ILE A 244 -17.84 -9.91 8.17
C ILE A 244 -16.57 -9.16 8.60
N LEU A 245 -16.71 -8.16 9.47
CA LEU A 245 -15.58 -7.35 9.91
C LEU A 245 -14.63 -8.13 10.83
N ASN A 246 -15.16 -8.98 11.72
CA ASN A 246 -14.33 -9.87 12.56
C ASN A 246 -13.54 -10.88 11.71
N ASN A 247 -14.16 -11.44 10.67
CA ASN A 247 -13.46 -12.32 9.74
C ASN A 247 -12.34 -11.57 8.99
N ALA A 248 -12.59 -10.33 8.56
CA ALA A 248 -11.56 -9.50 7.93
C ALA A 248 -10.38 -9.22 8.88
N VAL A 249 -10.64 -8.91 10.16
CA VAL A 249 -9.60 -8.75 11.18
C VAL A 249 -8.74 -10.01 11.31
N ASN A 250 -9.37 -11.19 11.35
CA ASN A 250 -8.66 -12.46 11.47
C ASN A 250 -7.75 -12.72 10.26
N GLU A 251 -8.25 -12.50 9.05
CA GLU A 251 -7.48 -12.66 7.80
C GLU A 251 -6.25 -11.73 7.75
N LEU A 252 -6.41 -10.48 8.19
CA LEU A 252 -5.31 -9.52 8.28
C LEU A 252 -4.29 -9.94 9.34
N ALA A 253 -4.75 -10.37 10.52
CA ALA A 253 -3.89 -10.83 11.60
C ALA A 253 -3.13 -12.11 11.20
N ASP A 254 -3.78 -13.05 10.52
CA ASP A 254 -3.16 -14.27 9.99
C ASP A 254 -2.08 -13.97 8.97
N SER A 255 -2.29 -12.98 8.11
CA SER A 255 -1.29 -12.53 7.15
C SER A 255 -0.03 -12.02 7.84
N VAL A 256 -0.18 -11.22 8.91
CA VAL A 256 0.95 -10.75 9.73
C VAL A 256 1.64 -11.93 10.43
N ARG A 257 0.88 -12.81 11.09
CA ARG A 257 1.42 -13.97 11.80
C ARG A 257 2.25 -14.85 10.86
N ALA A 258 1.76 -15.11 9.66
CA ALA A 258 2.44 -15.93 8.67
C ALA A 258 3.80 -15.35 8.27
N VAL A 259 3.89 -14.03 8.04
CA VAL A 259 5.16 -13.37 7.69
C VAL A 259 6.13 -13.37 8.86
N VAL A 260 5.67 -12.98 10.05
CA VAL A 260 6.49 -12.93 11.27
C VAL A 260 7.11 -14.30 11.57
N GLN A 261 6.33 -15.37 11.45
CA GLN A 261 6.79 -16.75 11.70
C GLN A 261 7.81 -17.23 10.65
N ARG A 262 7.54 -17.02 9.35
CA ARG A 262 8.46 -17.46 8.28
C ARG A 262 9.83 -16.77 8.35
N LEU A 263 9.84 -15.51 8.77
CA LEU A 263 11.06 -14.72 8.87
C LEU A 263 11.74 -14.84 10.24
N GLY A 264 11.02 -15.27 11.27
CA GLY A 264 11.49 -15.33 12.64
C GLY A 264 11.66 -13.94 13.27
N LEU A 265 10.85 -12.95 12.86
CA LEU A 265 11.00 -11.54 13.28
C LEU A 265 10.82 -11.34 14.79
N ALA A 266 10.04 -12.21 15.44
CA ALA A 266 9.77 -12.15 16.87
C ALA A 266 10.68 -13.09 17.69
N GLY A 267 11.75 -13.65 17.09
CA GLY A 267 12.62 -14.60 17.77
C GLY A 267 11.94 -15.94 18.10
N LYS A 268 12.65 -16.83 18.80
CA LYS A 268 12.17 -18.19 19.09
C LYS A 268 10.98 -18.23 20.07
N ASP A 269 10.95 -17.29 21.00
CA ASP A 269 9.93 -17.23 22.06
C ASP A 269 8.82 -16.22 21.74
N ASN A 270 8.72 -15.77 20.48
CA ASN A 270 7.79 -14.72 20.02
C ASN A 270 7.89 -13.40 20.80
N ASN A 271 9.03 -13.17 21.44
CA ASN A 271 9.21 -12.03 22.29
C ASN A 271 10.00 -10.94 21.60
N ASP A 272 10.85 -11.14 20.59
CA ASP A 272 11.67 -10.05 20.02
C ASP A 272 10.86 -8.90 19.41
N SER A 273 11.44 -7.69 19.50
CA SER A 273 10.82 -6.48 19.00
C SER A 273 11.02 -6.37 17.49
N PHE A 274 9.94 -6.12 16.76
CA PHE A 274 9.97 -5.82 15.34
C PHE A 274 8.95 -4.72 15.01
N PRO A 275 9.23 -3.83 14.05
CA PRO A 275 8.25 -2.86 13.61
C PRO A 275 7.16 -3.53 12.75
N LEU A 276 5.91 -3.21 13.03
CA LEU A 276 4.75 -3.53 12.20
C LEU A 276 4.13 -2.23 11.70
N VAL A 277 4.41 -1.89 10.45
CA VAL A 277 3.88 -0.69 9.80
C VAL A 277 2.46 -0.96 9.28
N MET A 278 1.50 -0.10 9.59
CA MET A 278 0.08 -0.28 9.23
C MET A 278 -0.34 0.81 8.24
N VAL A 279 -0.71 0.42 7.01
CA VAL A 279 -1.03 1.34 5.91
C VAL A 279 -2.36 0.99 5.23
N GLY A 280 -3.11 2.00 4.81
CA GLY A 280 -4.32 1.86 4.01
C GLY A 280 -5.60 2.16 4.77
N GLY A 281 -6.60 2.65 4.03
CA GLY A 281 -7.83 3.22 4.59
C GLY A 281 -8.69 2.25 5.40
N VAL A 282 -8.57 0.93 5.18
CA VAL A 282 -9.29 -0.07 5.99
C VAL A 282 -8.76 -0.10 7.43
N LEU A 283 -7.48 0.23 7.63
CA LEU A 283 -6.85 0.21 8.94
C LEU A 283 -7.03 1.55 9.68
N GLU A 284 -7.57 2.60 9.07
CA GLU A 284 -7.66 3.92 9.70
C GLU A 284 -8.69 3.97 10.84
N ALA A 285 -8.31 4.62 11.95
CA ALA A 285 -9.07 4.67 13.19
C ALA A 285 -10.05 5.85 13.25
N ASN A 286 -11.00 5.92 12.31
CA ASN A 286 -11.93 7.07 12.19
C ASN A 286 -13.40 6.72 12.49
N ARG A 287 -13.66 5.55 13.08
CA ARG A 287 -15.00 4.99 13.28
C ARG A 287 -15.11 4.31 14.66
N LYS A 288 -16.34 4.10 15.13
CA LYS A 288 -16.63 3.38 16.38
C LYS A 288 -16.22 1.92 16.26
N TRP A 289 -16.40 1.32 15.08
CA TRP A 289 -15.81 0.03 14.75
C TRP A 289 -14.48 0.21 14.01
N ASN A 290 -13.39 -0.27 14.60
CA ASN A 290 -12.03 0.02 14.17
C ASN A 290 -11.24 -1.26 13.85
N ILE A 291 -11.18 -1.62 12.57
CA ILE A 291 -10.48 -2.82 12.10
C ILE A 291 -8.98 -2.76 12.44
N GLY A 292 -8.35 -1.59 12.31
CA GLY A 292 -6.91 -1.44 12.59
C GLY A 292 -6.55 -1.65 14.06
N GLU A 293 -7.43 -1.24 14.98
CA GLU A 293 -7.28 -1.48 16.41
C GLU A 293 -7.51 -2.94 16.78
N GLU A 294 -8.54 -3.58 16.21
CA GLU A 294 -8.79 -5.00 16.44
C GLU A 294 -7.65 -5.89 15.91
N VAL A 295 -7.10 -5.58 14.74
CA VAL A 295 -5.88 -6.24 14.23
C VAL A 295 -4.71 -6.00 15.19
N THR A 296 -4.50 -4.76 15.64
CA THR A 296 -3.45 -4.41 16.60
C THR A 296 -3.57 -5.24 17.88
N ASN A 297 -4.77 -5.30 18.46
CA ASN A 297 -5.06 -6.07 19.66
C ASN A 297 -4.80 -7.57 19.47
N SER A 298 -5.19 -8.13 18.32
CA SER A 298 -4.93 -9.52 17.95
C SER A 298 -3.42 -9.83 17.85
N ILE A 299 -2.66 -8.94 17.21
CA ILE A 299 -1.21 -9.06 17.07
C ILE A 299 -0.51 -8.95 18.41
N LEU A 300 -0.82 -7.94 19.24
CA LEU A 300 -0.15 -7.73 20.52
C LEU A 300 -0.44 -8.84 21.55
N LYS A 301 -1.57 -9.56 21.43
CA LYS A 301 -1.81 -10.78 22.22
C LYS A 301 -0.82 -11.89 21.91
N THR A 302 -0.33 -11.98 20.66
CA THR A 302 0.59 -13.03 20.22
C THR A 302 2.06 -12.56 20.27
N TYR A 303 2.30 -11.29 19.95
CA TYR A 303 3.63 -10.66 19.87
C TYR A 303 3.65 -9.37 20.70
N PRO A 304 3.81 -9.45 22.03
CA PRO A 304 3.68 -8.30 22.93
C PRO A 304 4.71 -7.18 22.70
N ARG A 305 5.87 -7.49 22.09
CA ARG A 305 6.90 -6.49 21.74
C ARG A 305 6.83 -6.02 20.28
N ALA A 306 5.78 -6.35 19.53
CA ALA A 306 5.57 -5.78 18.20
C ALA A 306 5.37 -4.25 18.33
N SER A 307 6.19 -3.48 17.61
CA SER A 307 6.09 -2.01 17.59
C SER A 307 5.14 -1.59 16.46
N ILE A 308 3.88 -1.29 16.81
CA ILE A 308 2.86 -0.87 15.84
C ILE A 308 3.16 0.56 15.38
N ILE A 309 3.33 0.76 14.07
CA ILE A 309 3.71 2.04 13.49
C ILE A 309 2.63 2.49 12.49
N ARG A 310 2.12 3.70 12.71
CA ARG A 310 1.41 4.49 11.69
C ARG A 310 2.42 5.43 11.04
N PRO A 311 2.68 5.32 9.73
CA PRO A 311 3.61 6.24 9.08
C PRO A 311 3.21 7.70 9.28
N LYS A 312 4.18 8.56 9.55
CA LYS A 312 3.99 10.03 9.60
C LYS A 312 4.09 10.66 8.21
N VAL A 313 4.51 9.89 7.22
CA VAL A 313 4.74 10.31 5.83
C VAL A 313 4.12 9.29 4.88
N GLU A 314 3.78 9.74 3.68
CA GLU A 314 3.17 8.88 2.66
C GLU A 314 4.17 7.84 2.11
N PRO A 315 3.71 6.69 1.58
CA PRO A 315 4.59 5.68 0.97
C PRO A 315 5.46 6.23 -0.16
N ALA A 316 5.02 7.25 -0.92
CA ALA A 316 5.86 7.92 -1.92
C ALA A 316 7.13 8.52 -1.32
N VAL A 317 7.07 9.06 -0.09
CA VAL A 317 8.25 9.52 0.67
C VAL A 317 9.12 8.34 1.07
N GLY A 318 8.53 7.21 1.49
CA GLY A 318 9.24 5.96 1.72
C GLY A 318 10.02 5.49 0.48
N ALA A 319 9.39 5.53 -0.70
CA ALA A 319 10.07 5.25 -1.97
C ALA A 319 11.24 6.22 -2.23
N ALA A 320 11.08 7.51 -1.96
CA ALA A 320 12.17 8.48 -2.11
C ALA A 320 13.33 8.18 -1.14
N PHE A 321 13.05 7.77 0.10
CA PHE A 321 14.10 7.31 1.04
C PHE A 321 14.85 6.09 0.52
N LEU A 322 14.15 5.11 -0.07
CA LEU A 322 14.79 3.96 -0.69
C LEU A 322 15.68 4.37 -1.88
N ALA A 323 15.20 5.30 -2.72
CA ALA A 323 15.99 5.83 -3.83
C ALA A 323 17.31 6.44 -3.35
N MET A 324 17.28 7.20 -2.23
CA MET A 324 18.49 7.78 -1.62
C MET A 324 19.40 6.73 -1.01
N ASP A 325 18.87 5.83 -0.19
CA ASP A 325 19.64 4.80 0.51
C ASP A 325 20.38 3.88 -0.47
N PHE A 326 19.70 3.39 -1.51
CA PHE A 326 20.32 2.54 -2.52
C PHE A 326 21.36 3.29 -3.36
N LEU A 327 21.09 4.53 -3.76
CA LEU A 327 22.05 5.36 -4.48
C LEU A 327 23.36 5.54 -3.69
N LEU A 328 23.25 5.83 -2.39
CA LEU A 328 24.41 6.04 -1.52
C LEU A 328 25.20 4.74 -1.29
N LYS A 329 24.51 3.62 -1.03
CA LYS A 329 25.15 2.30 -0.87
C LYS A 329 25.90 1.86 -2.13
N GLU A 330 25.34 2.06 -3.31
CA GLU A 330 26.02 1.76 -4.58
C GLU A 330 27.27 2.61 -4.80
N ALA A 331 27.23 3.89 -4.40
CA ALA A 331 28.38 4.78 -4.49
C ALA A 331 29.51 4.35 -3.55
N GLU A 332 29.19 3.91 -2.33
CA GLU A 332 30.18 3.39 -1.38
C GLU A 332 30.84 2.09 -1.86
N VAL A 333 30.06 1.17 -2.42
CA VAL A 333 30.59 -0.08 -2.99
C VAL A 333 31.51 0.23 -4.18
N SER A 334 31.13 1.18 -5.03
CA SER A 334 31.94 1.60 -6.19
C SER A 334 33.24 2.29 -5.77
N ALA A 335 33.23 3.07 -4.68
CA ALA A 335 34.42 3.74 -4.15
C ALA A 335 35.42 2.79 -3.45
N ARG A 336 34.98 1.57 -3.09
CA ARG A 336 35.82 0.52 -2.49
C ARG A 336 36.42 -0.45 -3.52
N ARG A 337 36.03 -0.34 -4.79
CA ARG A 337 36.57 -1.13 -5.91
C ARG A 337 37.63 -0.33 -6.65
#